data_AF-A0AAQ4CNY7-F1
#
_entry.id   AF-A0AAQ4CNY7-F1
#
_cell.length_a   1.000
_cell.length_b   1.000
_cell.length_c   1.000
_cell.angle_alpha   90.00
_cell.angle_beta   90.00
_cell.angle_gamma   90.00
#
_symmetry.space_group_name_H-M   'P 1'
#
loop_
_entity.id
_entity.type
_entity.pdbx_description
1 polymer ?
#
loop_
_entity_poly.entity_id
_entity_poly.type
_entity_poly.pdbx_seq_one_letter_code
_entity_poly.pdbx_strand_id
1 'polypeptide(L)'
;MKEESYQLLEYLVNHVTEGTVTPLVTEKGIPILLIKEKPYVLTAILCINNEAKKITKEYTKTTLHKALYDLISDIENMLSQNIEELKIAQKISFDNCLPKREVSREQEVKKRGKQKPQLPSLEEYKKIFENEQKHVIPLFQIEDKKYMSLILESGIIDVLELTSTLPQIISKNQMSIYKINNIKTIYTYLSIYKLDINNKINPISTVTIDKTNLTFFTALYSDQNENTEQIEINLFNKYVKLNKNNVKLFSINLKGNLHVENVYILRSTSIKPERNGLKVGLFIKRDDDLIQIGEINLGELHEKNVFTINEYVYGSLMILGNNDYTFFDNVLMKLVNVFIAKSSYSKLTRDIIERETNINYSIPFLIGNIGNKLLFANPILYWYSKEILGMDEMCNDCPATQYSQKFDELLNSYRKVGYFKTIYL
;
A
#
# COMPACT_ATOMS: atom_id res chain seq x y z
N MET A 1 15.33 -47.53 1.91
CA MET A 1 14.12 -47.83 1.10
C MET A 1 13.59 -46.49 0.60
N LYS A 2 13.25 -46.34 -0.69
CA LYS A 2 12.87 -45.04 -1.32
C LYS A 2 11.35 -44.85 -1.49
N GLU A 3 10.56 -45.66 -0.80
CA GLU A 3 9.16 -45.92 -1.15
C GLU A 3 8.23 -44.74 -0.86
N GLU A 4 8.47 -44.00 0.24
CA GLU A 4 7.66 -42.82 0.60
C GLU A 4 7.91 -41.63 -0.35
N SER A 5 9.19 -41.34 -0.64
CA SER A 5 9.56 -40.33 -1.65
C SER A 5 9.02 -40.66 -3.04
N TYR A 6 9.05 -41.94 -3.42
CA TYR A 6 8.47 -42.41 -4.68
C TYR A 6 6.95 -42.18 -4.72
N GLN A 7 6.22 -42.62 -3.69
CA GLN A 7 4.76 -42.50 -3.64
C GLN A 7 4.30 -41.04 -3.71
N LEU A 8 5.00 -40.13 -3.01
CA LEU A 8 4.69 -38.70 -3.08
C LEU A 8 4.90 -38.14 -4.50
N LEU A 9 6.05 -38.44 -5.12
CA LEU A 9 6.34 -37.97 -6.47
C LEU A 9 5.38 -38.56 -7.51
N GLU A 10 5.03 -39.85 -7.39
CA GLU A 10 4.06 -40.52 -8.24
C GLU A 10 2.67 -39.90 -8.11
N TYR A 11 2.24 -39.63 -6.87
CA TYR A 11 0.99 -38.94 -6.60
C TYR A 11 0.99 -37.54 -7.24
N LEU A 12 2.02 -36.74 -7.00
CA LEU A 12 2.14 -35.39 -7.56
C LEU A 12 2.11 -35.42 -9.09
N VAL A 13 2.93 -36.26 -9.72
CA VAL A 13 3.03 -36.34 -11.17
C VAL A 13 1.70 -36.74 -11.82
N ASN A 14 0.94 -37.64 -11.21
CA ASN A 14 -0.34 -38.08 -11.76
C ASN A 14 -1.48 -37.08 -11.54
N HIS A 15 -1.43 -36.25 -10.50
CA HIS A 15 -2.57 -35.40 -10.09
C HIS A 15 -2.37 -33.90 -10.33
N VAL A 16 -1.14 -33.42 -10.57
CA VAL A 16 -0.89 -32.00 -10.88
C VAL A 16 -0.98 -31.71 -12.38
N THR A 17 -1.43 -30.51 -12.72
CA THR A 17 -1.52 -30.01 -14.10
C THR A 17 -0.19 -29.47 -14.59
N GLU A 18 -0.05 -29.33 -15.91
CA GLU A 18 1.13 -28.72 -16.54
C GLU A 18 1.36 -27.29 -16.05
N GLY A 19 2.63 -26.89 -15.92
CA GLY A 19 3.03 -25.60 -15.38
C GLY A 19 2.97 -25.50 -13.85
N THR A 20 2.47 -26.53 -13.16
CA THR A 20 2.45 -26.56 -11.69
C THR A 20 3.87 -26.64 -11.13
N VAL A 21 4.15 -25.77 -10.16
CA VAL A 21 5.39 -25.75 -9.39
C VAL A 21 5.08 -26.20 -7.97
N THR A 22 5.63 -27.35 -7.59
CA THR A 22 5.45 -27.93 -6.25
C THR A 22 6.74 -27.78 -5.46
N PRO A 23 6.74 -26.96 -4.40
CA PRO A 23 7.86 -26.86 -3.47
C PRO A 23 7.95 -28.11 -2.57
N LEU A 24 9.10 -28.76 -2.60
CA LEU A 24 9.44 -29.92 -1.79
C LEU A 24 10.62 -29.60 -0.87
N VAL A 25 10.70 -30.30 0.24
CA VAL A 25 11.85 -30.26 1.14
C VAL A 25 12.25 -31.67 1.53
N THR A 26 13.56 -31.94 1.60
CA THR A 26 14.09 -33.19 2.16
C THR A 26 13.98 -33.20 3.68
N GLU A 27 14.16 -34.35 4.31
CA GLU A 27 14.23 -34.50 5.79
C GLU A 27 15.21 -33.53 6.46
N LYS A 28 16.31 -33.19 5.76
CA LYS A 28 17.35 -32.27 6.25
C LYS A 28 17.09 -30.80 5.92
N GLY A 29 15.89 -30.47 5.43
CA GLY A 29 15.50 -29.09 5.15
C GLY A 29 16.04 -28.54 3.82
N ILE A 30 16.52 -29.39 2.90
CA ILE A 30 17.05 -28.96 1.60
C ILE A 30 15.88 -28.69 0.64
N PRO A 31 15.75 -27.47 0.09
CA PRO A 31 14.64 -27.11 -0.78
C PRO A 31 14.81 -27.66 -2.21
N ILE A 32 13.72 -28.20 -2.76
CA ILE A 32 13.62 -28.72 -4.12
C ILE A 32 12.37 -28.12 -4.78
N LEU A 33 12.47 -27.54 -5.96
CA LEU A 33 11.31 -27.13 -6.77
C LEU A 33 11.03 -28.21 -7.80
N LEU A 34 9.88 -28.85 -7.71
CA LEU A 34 9.41 -29.79 -8.72
C LEU A 34 8.49 -29.07 -9.70
N ILE A 35 8.73 -29.21 -11.00
CA ILE A 35 7.96 -28.56 -12.06
C ILE A 35 7.49 -29.63 -13.05
N LYS A 36 6.17 -29.71 -13.26
CA LYS A 36 5.60 -30.51 -14.34
C LYS A 36 5.52 -29.64 -15.59
N GLU A 37 6.58 -29.65 -16.40
CA GLU A 37 6.68 -28.75 -17.56
C GLU A 37 5.70 -29.12 -18.68
N LYS A 38 5.48 -30.42 -18.88
CA LYS A 38 4.59 -31.02 -19.90
C LYS A 38 3.98 -32.31 -19.33
N PRO A 39 3.01 -32.98 -20.00
CA PRO A 39 2.38 -34.21 -19.48
C PRO A 39 3.37 -35.31 -19.09
N TYR A 40 4.53 -35.33 -19.75
CA TYR A 40 5.51 -36.41 -19.76
C TYR A 40 6.93 -35.90 -19.45
N VAL A 41 7.04 -34.68 -18.90
CA VAL A 41 8.33 -34.04 -18.59
C VAL A 41 8.28 -33.47 -17.19
N LEU A 42 9.24 -33.90 -16.36
CA LEU A 42 9.38 -33.49 -14.97
C LEU A 42 10.75 -32.86 -14.76
N THR A 43 10.79 -31.65 -14.21
CA THR A 43 12.04 -30.96 -13.88
C THR A 43 12.12 -30.72 -12.37
N ALA A 44 13.22 -31.15 -11.76
CA ALA A 44 13.57 -30.78 -10.39
C ALA A 44 14.67 -29.73 -10.40
N ILE A 45 14.50 -28.67 -9.61
CA ILE A 45 15.51 -27.62 -9.40
C ILE A 45 15.94 -27.66 -7.95
N LEU A 46 17.24 -27.76 -7.74
CA LEU A 46 17.88 -27.86 -6.43
C LEU A 46 19.00 -26.83 -6.30
N CYS A 47 19.22 -26.42 -5.06
CA CYS A 47 20.27 -25.49 -4.69
C CYS A 47 21.50 -26.24 -4.17
N ILE A 48 22.61 -26.25 -4.92
CA ILE A 48 23.84 -26.96 -4.51
C ILE A 48 25.04 -26.05 -4.76
N ASN A 49 25.89 -25.88 -3.73
CA ASN A 49 27.10 -25.07 -3.81
C ASN A 49 26.86 -23.65 -4.37
N ASN A 50 25.75 -23.03 -3.99
CA ASN A 50 25.31 -21.72 -4.46
C ASN A 50 25.00 -21.62 -5.97
N GLU A 51 24.76 -22.76 -6.62
CA GLU A 51 24.29 -22.83 -8.00
C GLU A 51 22.95 -23.59 -8.08
N ALA A 52 22.03 -23.06 -8.90
CA ALA A 52 20.79 -23.75 -9.21
C ALA A 52 21.06 -24.84 -10.24
N LYS A 53 20.99 -26.10 -9.80
CA LYS A 53 21.09 -27.27 -10.70
C LYS A 53 19.70 -27.74 -11.09
N LYS A 54 19.56 -28.11 -12.36
CA LYS A 54 18.31 -28.62 -12.94
C LYS A 54 18.51 -30.06 -13.37
N ILE A 55 17.54 -30.91 -13.04
CA ILE A 55 17.46 -32.29 -13.49
C ILE A 55 16.12 -32.45 -14.18
N THR A 56 16.13 -32.79 -15.46
CA THR A 56 14.92 -33.01 -16.25
C THR A 56 14.83 -34.49 -16.62
N LYS A 57 13.64 -35.07 -16.42
CA LYS A 57 13.31 -36.44 -16.79
C LYS A 57 12.11 -36.45 -17.71
N GLU A 58 12.29 -37.11 -18.86
CA GLU A 58 11.20 -37.42 -19.77
C GLU A 58 10.75 -38.86 -19.54
N TYR A 59 9.45 -39.10 -19.59
CA TYR A 59 8.87 -40.42 -19.33
C TYR A 59 7.59 -40.64 -20.12
N THR A 60 7.14 -41.87 -20.18
CA THR A 60 5.83 -42.27 -20.69
C THR A 60 5.02 -42.90 -19.55
N LYS A 61 3.73 -43.16 -19.77
CA LYS A 61 2.89 -43.85 -18.77
C LYS A 61 3.51 -45.16 -18.26
N THR A 62 4.23 -45.90 -19.12
CA THR A 62 4.86 -47.18 -18.76
C THR A 62 6.24 -47.04 -18.12
N THR A 63 6.90 -45.88 -18.27
CA THR A 63 8.27 -45.63 -17.77
C THR A 63 8.34 -44.63 -16.62
N LEU A 64 7.19 -44.13 -16.15
CA LEU A 64 7.08 -43.20 -15.03
C LEU A 64 7.84 -43.69 -13.80
N HIS A 65 7.64 -44.96 -13.42
CA HIS A 65 8.30 -45.53 -12.24
C HIS A 65 9.82 -45.39 -12.30
N LYS A 66 10.43 -45.71 -13.45
CA LYS A 66 11.86 -45.61 -13.68
C LYS A 66 12.33 -44.16 -13.62
N ALA A 67 11.60 -43.26 -14.26
CA ALA A 67 11.93 -41.84 -14.25
C ALA A 67 11.91 -41.22 -12.85
N LEU A 68 10.99 -41.65 -11.98
CA LEU A 68 10.92 -41.21 -10.59
C LEU A 68 12.09 -41.76 -9.76
N TYR A 69 12.42 -43.04 -9.89
CA TYR A 69 13.58 -43.63 -9.21
C TYR A 69 14.91 -43.02 -9.69
N ASP A 70 15.04 -42.77 -10.99
CA ASP A 70 16.20 -42.10 -11.57
C ASP A 70 16.29 -40.65 -11.07
N LEU A 71 15.16 -39.94 -10.94
CA LEU A 71 15.13 -38.59 -10.38
C LEU A 71 15.59 -38.58 -8.92
N ILE A 72 15.06 -39.46 -8.07
CA ILE A 72 15.47 -39.56 -6.66
C ILE A 72 16.96 -39.87 -6.58
N SER A 73 17.45 -40.83 -7.36
CA SER A 73 18.85 -41.24 -7.37
C SER A 73 19.78 -40.11 -7.83
N ASP A 74 19.38 -39.33 -8.83
CA ASP A 74 20.17 -38.18 -9.27
C ASP A 74 20.23 -37.09 -8.20
N ILE A 75 19.12 -36.82 -7.50
CA ILE A 75 19.10 -35.85 -6.40
C ILE A 75 19.99 -36.34 -5.24
N GLU A 76 19.90 -37.62 -4.87
CA GLU A 76 20.75 -38.22 -3.83
C GLU A 76 22.25 -38.12 -4.17
N ASN A 77 22.60 -38.46 -5.41
CA ASN A 77 23.97 -38.35 -5.92
C ASN A 77 24.46 -36.90 -5.86
N MET A 78 23.62 -35.95 -6.25
CA MET A 78 23.97 -34.53 -6.21
C MET A 78 24.13 -33.99 -4.80
N LEU A 79 23.31 -34.44 -3.84
CA LEU A 79 23.37 -34.02 -2.44
C LEU A 79 24.37 -34.84 -1.60
N SER A 80 24.92 -35.94 -2.16
CA SER A 80 25.73 -36.93 -1.44
C SER A 80 25.04 -37.46 -0.18
N GLN A 81 23.72 -37.64 -0.25
CA GLN A 81 22.86 -38.04 0.87
C GLN A 81 21.70 -38.89 0.37
N ASN A 82 21.32 -39.92 1.13
CA ASN A 82 20.12 -40.69 0.86
C ASN A 82 18.87 -39.87 1.15
N ILE A 83 17.82 -40.05 0.34
CA ILE A 83 16.52 -39.40 0.47
C ILE A 83 15.49 -40.50 0.65
N GLU A 84 15.03 -40.66 1.89
CA GLU A 84 14.00 -41.65 2.21
C GLU A 84 12.61 -40.99 2.15
N GLU A 85 12.47 -39.79 2.72
CA GLU A 85 11.22 -39.01 2.73
C GLU A 85 11.36 -37.62 2.05
N LEU A 86 10.30 -37.22 1.34
CA LEU A 86 10.10 -35.87 0.79
C LEU A 86 8.82 -35.28 1.38
N LYS A 87 8.83 -33.98 1.70
CA LYS A 87 7.65 -33.25 2.23
C LYS A 87 7.29 -32.09 1.33
N ILE A 88 5.99 -31.87 1.11
CA ILE A 88 5.50 -30.66 0.45
C ILE A 88 5.64 -29.50 1.44
N ALA A 89 6.32 -28.43 1.02
CA ALA A 89 6.51 -27.23 1.83
C ALA A 89 5.53 -26.13 1.39
N GLN A 90 5.11 -25.23 2.30
CA GLN A 90 4.29 -24.08 1.89
C GLN A 90 5.12 -22.98 1.18
N LYS A 91 6.42 -22.92 1.46
CA LYS A 91 7.36 -21.97 0.87
C LYS A 91 8.79 -22.51 1.00
N ILE A 92 9.60 -22.28 -0.03
CA ILE A 92 11.04 -22.58 -0.02
C ILE A 92 11.84 -21.38 -0.52
N SER A 93 13.05 -21.20 0.01
CA SER A 93 13.98 -20.14 -0.39
C SER A 93 15.20 -20.74 -1.11
N PHE A 94 15.59 -20.11 -2.22
CA PHE A 94 16.81 -20.41 -2.98
C PHE A 94 17.83 -19.26 -2.85
N ASP A 95 17.75 -18.45 -1.78
CA ASP A 95 18.60 -17.25 -1.60
C ASP A 95 20.11 -17.55 -1.70
N ASN A 96 20.52 -18.79 -1.40
CA ASN A 96 21.89 -19.24 -1.51
C ASN A 96 22.31 -19.61 -2.95
N CYS A 97 21.39 -19.93 -3.86
CA CYS A 97 21.70 -20.45 -5.22
C CYS A 97 21.45 -19.49 -6.38
N LEU A 98 21.08 -18.27 -6.04
CA LEU A 98 21.25 -17.17 -6.96
C LEU A 98 22.73 -16.79 -6.90
N PRO A 99 23.50 -16.83 -8.00
CA PRO A 99 24.83 -16.28 -7.98
C PRO A 99 24.69 -14.84 -7.47
N LYS A 100 25.37 -14.51 -6.37
CA LYS A 100 25.61 -13.12 -6.01
C LYS A 100 26.21 -12.52 -7.27
N ARG A 101 25.44 -11.70 -7.98
CA ARG A 101 25.95 -10.96 -9.13
C ARG A 101 27.25 -10.32 -8.67
N GLU A 102 28.38 -10.83 -9.15
CA GLU A 102 29.63 -10.09 -9.10
C GLU A 102 29.37 -8.87 -9.96
N VAL A 103 28.97 -7.79 -9.28
CA VAL A 103 28.97 -6.48 -9.88
C VAL A 103 30.44 -6.22 -10.14
N SER A 104 30.87 -6.40 -11.39
CA SER A 104 32.20 -6.03 -11.84
C SER A 104 32.49 -4.63 -11.29
N ARG A 105 33.67 -4.43 -10.68
CA ARG A 105 34.04 -3.16 -10.03
C ARG A 105 33.83 -1.94 -10.94
N GLU A 106 33.82 -2.12 -12.26
CA GLU A 106 33.48 -1.10 -13.25
C GLU A 106 31.98 -0.71 -13.28
N GLN A 107 31.05 -1.63 -13.02
CA GLN A 107 29.62 -1.32 -12.85
C GLN A 107 29.30 -0.76 -11.47
N GLU A 108 30.08 -1.09 -10.44
CA GLU A 108 29.98 -0.45 -9.12
C GLU A 108 30.41 1.01 -9.16
N VAL A 109 31.45 1.36 -9.92
CA VAL A 109 31.85 2.76 -10.15
C VAL A 109 30.79 3.50 -10.97
N LYS A 110 30.17 2.88 -12.00
CA LYS A 110 29.06 3.50 -12.75
C LYS A 110 27.75 3.63 -11.96
N LYS A 111 27.48 2.76 -10.97
CA LYS A 111 26.31 2.90 -10.07
C LYS A 111 26.57 3.85 -8.90
N ARG A 112 27.81 3.97 -8.41
CA ARG A 112 28.20 5.01 -7.44
C ARG A 112 28.28 6.40 -8.07
N GLY A 113 28.43 6.49 -9.40
CA GLY A 113 28.35 7.71 -10.19
C GLY A 113 26.95 8.05 -10.73
N LYS A 114 25.92 7.23 -10.50
CA LYS A 114 24.54 7.72 -10.69
C LYS A 114 24.30 8.72 -9.57
N GLN A 115 24.32 10.00 -9.91
CA GLN A 115 23.73 11.03 -9.06
C GLN A 115 22.44 10.45 -8.49
N LYS A 116 22.30 10.45 -7.16
CA LYS A 116 20.99 10.19 -6.54
C LYS A 116 19.99 11.03 -7.34
N PRO A 117 18.88 10.44 -7.84
CA PRO A 117 17.89 11.21 -8.57
C PRO A 117 17.61 12.47 -7.76
N GLN A 118 17.90 13.63 -8.33
CA GLN A 118 17.69 14.88 -7.63
C GLN A 118 16.19 14.97 -7.40
N LEU A 119 15.78 15.00 -6.14
CA LEU A 119 14.38 15.15 -5.81
C LEU A 119 13.90 16.48 -6.37
N PRO A 120 12.77 16.50 -7.10
CA PRO A 120 12.17 17.77 -7.50
C PRO A 120 11.91 18.61 -6.25
N SER A 121 12.31 19.88 -6.28
CA SER A 121 12.02 20.78 -5.16
C SER A 121 10.51 20.97 -5.04
N LEU A 122 9.96 20.71 -3.85
CA LEU A 122 8.54 20.95 -3.60
C LEU A 122 8.18 22.43 -3.76
N GLU A 123 9.11 23.34 -3.47
CA GLU A 123 8.92 24.77 -3.70
C GLU A 123 8.86 25.12 -5.18
N GLU A 124 9.70 24.50 -6.02
CA GLU A 124 9.62 24.67 -7.47
C GLU A 124 8.32 24.11 -8.02
N TYR A 125 7.88 22.96 -7.52
CA TYR A 125 6.58 22.39 -7.86
C TYR A 125 5.42 23.33 -7.50
N LYS A 126 5.44 23.92 -6.31
CA LYS A 126 4.43 24.90 -5.85
C LYS A 126 4.33 26.12 -6.77
N LYS A 127 5.47 26.62 -7.28
CA LYS A 127 5.52 27.79 -8.17
C LYS A 127 4.78 27.58 -9.49
N ILE A 128 4.67 26.33 -9.97
CA ILE A 128 3.93 26.01 -11.20
C ILE A 128 2.47 26.47 -11.08
N PHE A 129 1.88 26.34 -9.89
CA PHE A 129 0.47 26.63 -9.63
C PHE A 129 0.25 28.02 -9.02
N GLU A 130 1.28 28.85 -8.86
CA GLU A 130 1.21 30.09 -8.08
C GLU A 130 0.14 31.07 -8.58
N ASN A 131 0.00 31.17 -9.91
CA ASN A 131 -0.90 32.11 -10.58
C ASN A 131 -2.26 31.52 -10.97
N GLU A 132 -2.51 30.25 -10.63
CA GLU A 132 -3.73 29.54 -11.00
C GLU A 132 -4.83 29.73 -9.95
N GLN A 133 -6.07 29.55 -10.38
CA GLN A 133 -7.18 29.41 -9.44
C GLN A 133 -6.99 28.12 -8.65
N LYS A 134 -7.13 28.20 -7.33
CA LYS A 134 -6.94 27.07 -6.41
C LYS A 134 -8.22 26.77 -5.65
N HIS A 135 -8.60 25.50 -5.59
CA HIS A 135 -9.59 25.01 -4.66
C HIS A 135 -8.87 24.47 -3.43
N VAL A 136 -9.21 25.02 -2.27
CA VAL A 136 -8.49 24.81 -1.02
C VAL A 136 -9.44 24.29 0.03
N ILE A 137 -9.04 23.22 0.71
CA ILE A 137 -9.77 22.63 1.84
C ILE A 137 -8.94 22.86 3.10
N PRO A 138 -9.36 23.75 4.02
CA PRO A 138 -8.72 23.91 5.31
C PRO A 138 -8.81 22.60 6.11
N LEU A 139 -7.69 22.12 6.63
CA LEU A 139 -7.63 20.88 7.44
C LEU A 139 -7.44 21.21 8.92
N PHE A 140 -6.55 22.14 9.23
CA PHE A 140 -6.21 22.48 10.61
C PHE A 140 -5.75 23.93 10.71
N GLN A 141 -6.31 24.67 11.67
CA GLN A 141 -5.90 26.04 11.95
C GLN A 141 -4.65 26.05 12.82
N ILE A 142 -3.57 26.63 12.30
CA ILE A 142 -2.28 26.75 12.98
C ILE A 142 -2.25 28.03 13.84
N GLU A 143 -2.58 29.17 13.23
CA GLU A 143 -2.64 30.49 13.86
C GLU A 143 -3.89 31.24 13.39
N ASP A 144 -4.10 32.47 13.85
CA ASP A 144 -5.15 33.30 13.30
C ASP A 144 -4.99 33.42 11.78
N LYS A 145 -6.04 33.08 11.05
CA LYS A 145 -6.10 33.00 9.59
C LYS A 145 -5.11 32.07 8.88
N LYS A 146 -4.14 31.43 9.55
CA LYS A 146 -3.21 30.47 8.91
C LYS A 146 -3.68 29.04 9.07
N TYR A 147 -3.84 28.34 7.97
CA TYR A 147 -4.37 26.98 7.92
C TYR A 147 -3.44 26.05 7.16
N MET A 148 -3.17 24.89 7.75
CA MET A 148 -2.73 23.72 6.99
C MET A 148 -3.89 23.27 6.12
N SER A 149 -3.69 23.25 4.81
CA SER A 149 -4.76 23.14 3.83
C SER A 149 -4.37 22.24 2.68
N LEU A 150 -5.31 21.42 2.22
CA LEU A 150 -5.21 20.65 0.98
C LEU A 150 -5.47 21.58 -0.20
N ILE A 151 -4.56 21.62 -1.16
CA ILE A 151 -4.72 22.33 -2.44
C ILE A 151 -5.03 21.29 -3.52
N LEU A 152 -6.23 21.35 -4.09
CA LEU A 152 -6.76 20.26 -4.92
C LEU A 152 -6.10 20.17 -6.31
N GLU A 153 -5.65 21.28 -6.87
CA GLU A 153 -4.96 21.31 -8.17
C GLU A 153 -3.56 20.71 -8.08
N SER A 154 -2.85 20.91 -6.97
CA SER A 154 -1.46 20.48 -6.83
C SER A 154 -1.31 19.17 -6.05
N GLY A 155 -2.36 18.70 -5.37
CA GLY A 155 -2.31 17.46 -4.59
C GLY A 155 -1.33 17.47 -3.44
N ILE A 156 -1.01 18.66 -2.94
CA ILE A 156 -0.16 18.82 -1.76
C ILE A 156 -0.93 19.49 -0.63
N ILE A 157 -0.38 19.36 0.56
CA ILE A 157 -0.80 20.14 1.71
C ILE A 157 0.21 21.25 1.95
N ASP A 158 -0.29 22.46 2.14
CA ASP A 158 0.51 23.64 2.40
C ASP A 158 -0.11 24.52 3.49
N VAL A 159 0.63 25.53 3.94
CA VAL A 159 0.12 26.56 4.84
C VAL A 159 -0.35 27.76 4.04
N LEU A 160 -1.61 28.13 4.21
CA LEU A 160 -2.23 29.26 3.51
C LEU A 160 -2.91 30.19 4.50
N GLU A 161 -2.94 31.48 4.18
CA GLU A 161 -3.80 32.45 4.86
C GLU A 161 -5.21 32.38 4.27
N LEU A 162 -6.21 32.07 5.10
CA LEU A 162 -7.60 31.89 4.70
C LEU A 162 -8.55 32.67 5.63
N THR A 163 -9.73 32.99 5.11
CA THR A 163 -10.72 33.80 5.83
C THR A 163 -11.63 33.01 6.76
N SER A 164 -11.71 31.69 6.58
CA SER A 164 -12.59 30.80 7.34
C SER A 164 -12.10 29.36 7.31
N THR A 165 -12.77 28.50 8.10
CA THR A 165 -12.58 27.04 8.11
C THR A 165 -13.32 26.32 6.97
N LEU A 166 -14.09 27.05 6.15
CA LEU A 166 -14.82 26.47 5.03
C LEU A 166 -13.92 26.31 3.81
N PRO A 167 -14.17 25.32 2.94
CA PRO A 167 -13.49 25.20 1.66
C PRO A 167 -13.63 26.49 0.85
N GLN A 168 -12.56 26.88 0.16
CA GLN A 168 -12.45 28.17 -0.51
C GLN A 168 -11.87 28.02 -1.92
N ILE A 169 -12.25 28.94 -2.80
CA ILE A 169 -11.61 29.18 -4.08
C ILE A 169 -10.73 30.42 -3.93
N ILE A 170 -9.45 30.32 -4.31
CA ILE A 170 -8.50 31.43 -4.32
C ILE A 170 -8.16 31.75 -5.77
N SER A 171 -8.37 33.01 -6.20
CA SER A 171 -8.02 33.48 -7.54
C SER A 171 -7.57 34.93 -7.50
N LYS A 172 -6.32 35.21 -7.92
CA LYS A 172 -5.76 36.58 -8.09
C LYS A 172 -6.17 37.57 -6.98
N ASN A 173 -6.07 37.14 -5.71
CA ASN A 173 -6.41 37.87 -4.47
C ASN A 173 -7.89 37.94 -4.06
N GLN A 174 -8.78 37.23 -4.74
CA GLN A 174 -10.15 37.02 -4.28
C GLN A 174 -10.29 35.64 -3.65
N MET A 175 -11.02 35.59 -2.53
CA MET A 175 -11.40 34.36 -1.85
C MET A 175 -12.92 34.24 -1.83
N SER A 176 -13.45 33.12 -2.30
CA SER A 176 -14.87 32.80 -2.25
C SER A 176 -15.07 31.41 -1.64
N ILE A 177 -16.28 31.13 -1.15
CA ILE A 177 -16.60 29.82 -0.58
C ILE A 177 -16.72 28.80 -1.72
N TYR A 178 -16.02 27.68 -1.59
CA TYR A 178 -16.18 26.51 -2.43
C TYR A 178 -17.18 25.55 -1.79
N LYS A 179 -18.24 25.21 -2.52
CA LYS A 179 -19.21 24.20 -2.06
C LYS A 179 -18.83 22.84 -2.66
N ILE A 180 -18.50 21.89 -1.79
CA ILE A 180 -18.28 20.49 -2.17
C ILE A 180 -19.64 19.86 -2.47
N ASN A 181 -19.80 19.32 -3.67
CA ASN A 181 -21.04 18.69 -4.14
C ASN A 181 -21.04 17.18 -3.85
N ASN A 182 -19.89 16.51 -3.94
CA ASN A 182 -19.75 15.08 -3.67
C ASN A 182 -18.55 14.80 -2.74
N ILE A 183 -18.83 14.73 -1.45
CA ILE A 183 -17.82 14.52 -0.39
C ILE A 183 -16.92 13.30 -0.59
N LYS A 184 -17.39 12.29 -1.33
CA LYS A 184 -16.62 11.09 -1.70
C LYS A 184 -15.33 11.43 -2.45
N THR A 185 -15.37 12.45 -3.30
CA THR A 185 -14.20 12.91 -4.06
C THR A 185 -13.11 13.38 -3.10
N ILE A 186 -13.49 14.11 -2.06
CA ILE A 186 -12.58 14.62 -1.04
C ILE A 186 -12.05 13.51 -0.14
N TYR A 187 -12.89 12.57 0.29
CA TYR A 187 -12.41 11.42 1.08
C TYR A 187 -11.43 10.54 0.32
N THR A 188 -11.70 10.30 -0.97
CA THR A 188 -10.79 9.58 -1.87
C THR A 188 -9.46 10.34 -1.98
N TYR A 189 -9.51 11.65 -2.14
CA TYR A 189 -8.33 12.50 -2.19
C TYR A 189 -7.52 12.42 -0.90
N LEU A 190 -8.15 12.61 0.26
CA LEU A 190 -7.47 12.57 1.56
C LEU A 190 -6.82 11.21 1.84
N SER A 191 -7.39 10.13 1.30
CA SER A 191 -6.87 8.78 1.46
C SER A 191 -5.44 8.61 0.95
N ILE A 192 -5.00 9.43 -0.02
CA ILE A 192 -3.64 9.30 -0.60
C ILE A 192 -2.54 9.74 0.38
N TYR A 193 -2.85 10.57 1.37
CA TYR A 193 -1.84 11.12 2.26
C TYR A 193 -1.48 10.13 3.34
N LYS A 194 -0.37 9.41 3.14
CA LYS A 194 0.10 8.39 4.08
C LYS A 194 1.44 8.74 4.69
N LEU A 195 1.60 8.46 5.98
CA LEU A 195 2.87 8.65 6.66
C LEU A 195 3.81 7.50 6.31
N ASP A 196 5.00 7.80 5.77
CA ASP A 196 6.05 6.80 5.62
C ASP A 196 6.69 6.51 6.97
N ILE A 197 6.67 5.25 7.39
CA ILE A 197 7.10 4.83 8.73
C ILE A 197 8.62 4.91 8.87
N ASN A 198 9.36 4.69 7.78
CA ASN A 198 10.82 4.71 7.82
C ASN A 198 11.34 6.15 7.90
N ASN A 199 10.74 7.06 7.12
CA ASN A 199 11.16 8.46 7.06
C ASN A 199 10.43 9.34 8.07
N LYS A 200 9.35 8.83 8.69
CA LYS A 200 8.48 9.56 9.63
C LYS A 200 7.89 10.86 9.05
N ILE A 201 7.82 10.99 7.72
CA ILE A 201 7.29 12.15 7.00
C ILE A 201 6.52 11.70 5.75
N ASN A 202 5.81 12.64 5.13
CA ASN A 202 5.26 12.49 3.80
C ASN A 202 5.58 13.75 2.98
N PRO A 203 6.41 13.65 1.92
CA PRO A 203 6.92 14.82 1.22
C PRO A 203 5.83 15.71 0.58
N ILE A 204 4.65 15.18 0.26
CA ILE A 204 3.55 15.96 -0.33
C ILE A 204 2.58 16.52 0.72
N SER A 205 2.77 16.19 1.99
CA SER A 205 1.95 16.70 3.09
C SER A 205 2.73 17.14 4.32
N THR A 206 4.04 17.32 4.15
CA THR A 206 4.92 17.88 5.18
C THR A 206 5.16 19.36 4.91
N VAL A 207 4.92 20.18 5.92
CA VAL A 207 5.25 21.61 5.90
C VAL A 207 6.22 21.92 7.04
N THR A 208 7.13 22.85 6.82
CA THR A 208 8.06 23.31 7.85
C THR A 208 7.62 24.68 8.35
N ILE A 209 7.34 24.78 9.66
CA ILE A 209 6.96 26.02 10.34
C ILE A 209 7.93 26.21 11.50
N ASP A 210 8.64 27.35 11.53
CA ASP A 210 9.60 27.67 12.60
C ASP A 210 10.57 26.52 12.91
N LYS A 211 11.12 25.90 11.87
CA LYS A 211 12.03 24.72 11.91
C LYS A 211 11.41 23.42 12.40
N THR A 212 10.10 23.38 12.64
CA THR A 212 9.36 22.17 13.01
C THR A 212 8.65 21.61 11.79
N ASN A 213 8.80 20.31 11.53
CA ASN A 213 8.07 19.64 10.47
C ASN A 213 6.71 19.16 10.99
N LEU A 214 5.67 19.46 10.23
CA LEU A 214 4.31 18.99 10.46
C LEU A 214 3.89 18.16 9.27
N THR A 215 3.56 16.89 9.49
CA THR A 215 3.12 15.98 8.43
C THR A 215 1.66 15.63 8.62
N PHE A 216 0.80 16.01 7.67
CA PHE A 216 -0.56 15.48 7.64
C PHE A 216 -0.58 14.07 7.04
N PHE A 217 -1.39 13.18 7.61
CA PHE A 217 -1.68 11.88 7.01
C PHE A 217 -3.01 11.30 7.50
N THR A 218 -3.49 10.29 6.78
CA THR A 218 -4.65 9.49 7.15
C THR A 218 -4.23 8.06 7.45
N ALA A 219 -4.89 7.41 8.41
CA ALA A 219 -4.67 6.01 8.72
C ALA A 219 -5.91 5.38 9.33
N LEU A 220 -6.14 4.09 9.06
CA LEU A 220 -7.08 3.26 9.78
C LEU A 220 -6.62 3.08 11.22
N TYR A 221 -7.54 3.22 12.15
CA TYR A 221 -7.25 2.97 13.55
C TYR A 221 -8.42 2.34 14.29
N SER A 222 -8.09 1.61 15.36
CA SER A 222 -9.08 1.23 16.37
C SER A 222 -8.58 1.53 17.78
N ASP A 223 -9.52 1.95 18.63
CA ASP A 223 -9.28 2.17 20.05
C ASP A 223 -8.98 0.84 20.75
N GLN A 224 -7.91 0.80 21.55
CA GLN A 224 -7.57 -0.37 22.37
C GLN A 224 -8.16 -0.30 23.78
N ASN A 225 -8.10 0.87 24.41
CA ASN A 225 -8.48 1.07 25.81
C ASN A 225 -9.20 2.42 26.01
N GLU A 226 -10.10 2.48 26.99
CA GLU A 226 -10.74 3.73 27.45
C GLU A 226 -9.88 4.54 28.43
N ASN A 227 -8.77 3.98 28.93
CA ASN A 227 -7.88 4.69 29.84
C ASN A 227 -7.20 5.85 29.10
N THR A 228 -7.69 7.06 29.38
CA THR A 228 -7.15 8.32 28.85
C THR A 228 -6.29 9.00 29.90
N GLU A 229 -5.03 9.22 29.57
CA GLU A 229 -4.19 10.17 30.30
C GLU A 229 -4.43 11.55 29.69
N GLN A 230 -4.74 12.56 30.51
CA GLN A 230 -4.80 13.94 30.03
C GLN A 230 -3.39 14.52 30.04
N ILE A 231 -2.97 15.04 28.90
CA ILE A 231 -1.70 15.74 28.76
C ILE A 231 -1.95 17.16 28.24
N GLU A 232 -1.08 18.07 28.61
CA GLU A 232 -1.09 19.43 28.10
C GLU A 232 0.12 19.63 27.18
N ILE A 233 -0.14 20.02 25.94
CA ILE A 233 0.90 20.25 24.94
C ILE A 233 0.82 21.67 24.40
N ASN A 234 1.97 22.27 24.10
CA ASN A 234 2.03 23.56 23.41
C ASN A 234 1.86 23.32 21.90
N LEU A 235 0.72 23.68 21.34
CA LEU A 235 0.45 23.73 19.91
C LEU A 235 0.43 25.19 19.45
N PHE A 236 1.44 25.59 18.65
CA PHE A 236 1.50 26.91 18.01
C PHE A 236 1.26 28.08 18.98
N ASN A 237 2.05 28.11 20.07
CA ASN A 237 1.99 29.12 21.13
C ASN A 237 0.71 29.10 21.97
N LYS A 238 -0.07 28.01 21.91
CA LYS A 238 -1.24 27.76 22.76
C LYS A 238 -1.10 26.43 23.48
N TYR A 239 -1.27 26.43 24.80
CA TYR A 239 -1.37 25.18 25.55
C TYR A 239 -2.76 24.58 25.40
N VAL A 240 -2.81 23.33 24.95
CA VAL A 240 -4.06 22.59 24.69
C VAL A 240 -4.04 21.29 25.49
N LYS A 241 -5.13 21.04 26.21
CA LYS A 241 -5.35 19.78 26.91
C LYS A 241 -5.91 18.74 25.96
N LEU A 242 -5.24 17.60 25.84
CA LEU A 242 -5.61 16.49 24.96
C LEU A 242 -5.62 15.19 25.76
N ASN A 243 -6.43 14.23 25.31
CA ASN A 243 -6.37 12.87 25.79
C ASN A 243 -5.32 12.10 25.00
N LYS A 244 -4.41 11.44 25.72
CA LYS A 244 -3.48 10.46 25.17
C LYS A 244 -4.14 9.08 25.21
N ASN A 245 -4.29 8.48 24.03
CA ASN A 245 -4.97 7.22 23.84
C ASN A 245 -4.06 6.24 23.10
N ASN A 246 -4.04 4.98 23.54
CA ASN A 246 -3.40 3.90 22.79
C ASN A 246 -4.37 3.36 21.72
N VAL A 247 -3.92 3.34 20.47
CA VAL A 247 -4.68 2.85 19.32
C VAL A 247 -3.86 1.86 18.52
N LYS A 248 -4.53 1.00 17.75
CA LYS A 248 -3.87 0.17 16.72
C LYS A 248 -3.92 0.89 15.39
N LEU A 249 -2.77 1.07 14.75
CA LEU A 249 -2.64 1.48 13.36
C LEU A 249 -2.19 0.31 12.49
N PHE A 250 -2.55 0.35 11.21
CA PHE A 250 -2.16 -0.64 10.22
C PHE A 250 -1.02 -0.10 9.41
N SER A 251 0.05 -0.87 9.26
CA SER A 251 1.11 -0.55 8.32
C SER A 251 1.19 -1.57 7.21
N ILE A 252 1.53 -1.08 6.03
CA ILE A 252 1.66 -1.89 4.82
C ILE A 252 2.94 -1.54 4.08
N ASN A 253 3.64 -2.58 3.62
CA ASN A 253 4.80 -2.41 2.77
C ASN A 253 4.48 -2.64 1.27
N LEU A 254 5.43 -2.29 0.41
CA LEU A 254 5.34 -2.50 -1.05
C LEU A 254 5.08 -3.96 -1.48
N LYS A 255 5.31 -4.94 -0.61
CA LYS A 255 5.05 -6.36 -0.88
C LYS A 255 3.65 -6.80 -0.45
N GLY A 256 2.85 -5.91 0.12
CA GLY A 256 1.49 -6.20 0.59
C GLY A 256 1.49 -6.94 1.93
N ASN A 257 2.59 -6.88 2.69
CA ASN A 257 2.60 -7.37 4.06
C ASN A 257 1.98 -6.31 4.96
N LEU A 258 1.00 -6.75 5.74
CA LEU A 258 0.28 -5.94 6.70
C LEU A 258 0.85 -6.21 8.10
N HIS A 259 1.12 -5.16 8.84
CA HIS A 259 1.53 -5.19 10.24
C HIS A 259 0.60 -4.29 11.07
N VAL A 260 0.49 -4.58 12.36
CA VAL A 260 -0.36 -3.85 13.28
C VAL A 260 0.51 -3.29 14.38
N GLU A 261 0.47 -1.97 14.54
CA GLU A 261 1.32 -1.23 15.45
C GLU A 261 0.45 -0.56 16.51
N ASN A 262 0.80 -0.73 17.80
CA ASN A 262 0.17 0.03 18.87
C ASN A 262 0.88 1.38 18.98
N VAL A 263 0.12 2.46 18.85
CA VAL A 263 0.65 3.83 18.84
C VAL A 263 -0.17 4.71 19.76
N TYR A 264 0.50 5.63 20.46
CA TYR A 264 -0.19 6.67 21.20
C TYR A 264 -0.58 7.81 20.27
N ILE A 265 -1.85 8.21 20.34
CA ILE A 265 -2.35 9.41 19.67
C ILE A 265 -2.89 10.40 20.68
N LEU A 266 -2.82 11.69 20.35
CA LEU A 266 -3.34 12.80 21.12
C LEU A 266 -4.62 13.28 20.44
N ARG A 267 -5.74 13.30 21.16
CA ARG A 267 -7.04 13.71 20.59
C ARG A 267 -7.77 14.69 21.51
N SER A 268 -8.71 15.43 20.93
CA SER A 268 -9.58 16.33 21.69
C SER A 268 -10.27 15.59 22.84
N THR A 269 -10.39 16.25 24.00
CA THR A 269 -11.07 15.71 25.17
C THR A 269 -12.56 15.45 24.95
N SER A 270 -13.15 16.09 23.92
CA SER A 270 -14.54 15.87 23.50
C SER A 270 -14.76 14.58 22.71
N ILE A 271 -13.71 14.01 22.12
CA ILE A 271 -13.80 12.79 21.31
C ILE A 271 -13.72 11.59 22.24
N LYS A 272 -14.81 10.82 22.32
CA LYS A 272 -14.87 9.61 23.12
C LYS A 272 -14.31 8.41 22.34
N PRO A 273 -13.50 7.54 22.97
CA PRO A 273 -13.07 6.29 22.35
C PRO A 273 -14.29 5.44 22.02
N GLU A 274 -14.28 4.84 20.84
CA GLU A 274 -15.35 3.93 20.40
C GLU A 274 -14.73 2.58 20.09
N ARG A 275 -15.00 1.60 20.96
CA ARG A 275 -14.47 0.26 20.77
C ARG A 275 -15.03 -0.33 19.49
N ASN A 276 -14.15 -0.97 18.72
CA ASN A 276 -14.50 -1.71 17.51
C ASN A 276 -15.14 -0.88 16.38
N GLY A 277 -15.07 0.46 16.46
CA GLY A 277 -15.43 1.34 15.35
C GLY A 277 -14.39 1.27 14.24
N LEU A 278 -14.83 1.19 12.99
CA LEU A 278 -13.94 1.25 11.82
C LEU A 278 -13.81 2.70 11.38
N LYS A 279 -12.69 3.33 11.74
CA LYS A 279 -12.46 4.76 11.50
C LYS A 279 -11.15 5.01 10.75
N VAL A 280 -11.15 6.05 9.96
CA VAL A 280 -9.94 6.64 9.38
C VAL A 280 -9.66 7.93 10.13
N GLY A 281 -8.53 7.98 10.84
CA GLY A 281 -8.12 9.19 11.54
C GLY A 281 -7.44 10.16 10.58
N LEU A 282 -7.69 11.45 10.76
CA LEU A 282 -6.94 12.54 10.15
C LEU A 282 -5.93 13.01 11.19
N PHE A 283 -4.64 12.86 10.90
CA PHE A 283 -3.57 13.09 11.86
C PHE A 283 -2.59 14.14 11.37
N ILE A 284 -2.05 14.90 12.33
CA ILE A 284 -0.82 15.67 12.16
C ILE A 284 0.25 15.01 13.00
N LYS A 285 1.35 14.60 12.36
CA LYS A 285 2.58 14.24 13.05
C LYS A 285 3.41 15.50 13.27
N ARG A 286 3.75 15.76 14.53
CA ARG A 286 4.70 16.79 14.94
C ARG A 286 5.73 16.14 15.86
N ASP A 287 7.00 16.23 15.49
CA ASP A 287 8.07 15.52 16.20
C ASP A 287 7.72 14.03 16.33
N ASP A 288 7.60 13.48 17.54
CA ASP A 288 7.15 12.10 17.77
C ASP A 288 5.65 11.96 18.09
N ASP A 289 4.93 13.06 18.28
CA ASP A 289 3.51 13.05 18.61
C ASP A 289 2.62 12.90 17.37
N LEU A 290 1.57 12.10 17.50
CA LEU A 290 0.50 11.95 16.51
C LEU A 290 -0.77 12.61 17.05
N ILE A 291 -1.17 13.73 16.46
CA ILE A 291 -2.30 14.53 16.91
C ILE A 291 -3.49 14.28 15.97
N GLN A 292 -4.59 13.78 16.50
CA GLN A 292 -5.83 13.60 15.76
C GLN A 292 -6.54 14.93 15.61
N ILE A 293 -6.75 15.35 14.36
CA ILE A 293 -7.47 16.58 14.00
C ILE A 293 -8.87 16.31 13.45
N GLY A 294 -9.18 15.05 13.14
CA GLY A 294 -10.50 14.62 12.70
C GLY A 294 -10.58 13.10 12.50
N GLU A 295 -11.75 12.62 12.11
CA GLU A 295 -11.99 11.23 11.75
C GLU A 295 -13.08 11.10 10.68
N ILE A 296 -12.98 10.05 9.87
CA ILE A 296 -14.01 9.61 8.94
C ILE A 296 -14.56 8.28 9.49
N ASN A 297 -15.86 8.22 9.77
CA ASN A 297 -16.55 7.00 10.19
C ASN A 297 -16.75 6.07 8.98
N LEU A 298 -15.69 5.34 8.62
CA LEU A 298 -15.66 4.51 7.42
C LEU A 298 -16.67 3.37 7.47
N GLY A 299 -16.97 2.83 8.66
CA GLY A 299 -18.01 1.81 8.84
C GLY A 299 -19.39 2.31 8.43
N GLU A 300 -19.82 3.45 8.97
CA GLU A 300 -21.13 4.05 8.67
C GLU A 300 -21.24 4.51 7.20
N LEU A 301 -20.17 5.12 6.66
CA LEU A 301 -20.16 5.55 5.26
C LEU A 301 -20.18 4.37 4.28
N HIS A 302 -19.58 3.23 4.65
CA HIS A 302 -19.65 2.01 3.85
C HIS A 302 -21.09 1.50 3.78
N GLU A 303 -21.78 1.39 4.92
CA GLU A 303 -23.18 0.92 4.98
C GLU A 303 -24.12 1.82 4.17
N LYS A 304 -23.85 3.13 4.14
CA LYS A 304 -24.59 4.11 3.32
C LYS A 304 -24.15 4.16 1.85
N ASN A 305 -23.15 3.37 1.46
CA ASN A 305 -22.54 3.38 0.12
C ASN A 305 -22.02 4.77 -0.32
N VAL A 306 -21.63 5.62 0.63
CA VAL A 306 -21.11 6.98 0.35
C VAL A 306 -19.61 6.92 0.10
N PHE A 307 -18.88 6.23 0.97
CA PHE A 307 -17.45 5.99 0.83
C PHE A 307 -17.10 4.68 1.52
N THR A 308 -16.55 3.74 0.76
CA THR A 308 -16.40 2.35 1.19
C THR A 308 -14.96 2.00 1.55
N ILE A 309 -14.80 0.81 2.12
CA ILE A 309 -13.51 0.34 2.62
C ILE A 309 -12.57 0.02 1.46
N ASN A 310 -13.09 -0.64 0.42
CA ASN A 310 -12.34 -0.90 -0.81
C ASN A 310 -11.81 0.43 -1.37
N GLU A 311 -12.68 1.42 -1.52
CA GLU A 311 -12.34 2.75 -2.03
C GLU A 311 -11.24 3.44 -1.23
N TYR A 312 -11.32 3.38 0.09
CA TYR A 312 -10.26 3.87 0.97
C TYR A 312 -8.94 3.14 0.73
N VAL A 313 -8.95 1.81 0.70
CA VAL A 313 -7.74 0.99 0.52
C VAL A 313 -7.12 1.24 -0.85
N TYR A 314 -7.92 1.29 -1.91
CA TYR A 314 -7.45 1.62 -3.26
C TYR A 314 -6.81 3.01 -3.31
N GLY A 315 -7.50 4.05 -2.80
CA GLY A 315 -6.95 5.41 -2.74
C GLY A 315 -5.65 5.50 -1.93
N SER A 316 -5.63 4.80 -0.80
CA SER A 316 -4.50 4.75 0.12
C SER A 316 -3.25 4.14 -0.48
N LEU A 317 -3.40 3.03 -1.20
CA LEU A 317 -2.28 2.27 -1.75
C LEU A 317 -1.81 2.80 -3.10
N MET A 318 -2.56 3.69 -3.73
CA MET A 318 -2.14 4.37 -4.96
C MET A 318 -0.76 5.02 -4.77
N ILE A 319 -0.47 5.59 -3.59
CA ILE A 319 0.83 6.24 -3.32
C ILE A 319 2.03 5.29 -3.40
N LEU A 320 1.81 3.98 -3.28
CA LEU A 320 2.84 2.94 -3.43
C LEU A 320 3.21 2.69 -4.91
N GLY A 321 2.32 3.06 -5.84
CA GLY A 321 2.51 2.85 -7.28
C GLY A 321 2.46 1.38 -7.71
N ASN A 322 1.85 0.51 -6.89
CA ASN A 322 1.56 -0.86 -7.27
C ASN A 322 0.16 -0.92 -7.87
N ASN A 323 0.08 -1.35 -9.12
CA ASN A 323 -1.17 -1.42 -9.88
C ASN A 323 -1.62 -2.88 -10.12
N ASP A 324 -0.99 -3.85 -9.48
CA ASP A 324 -1.36 -5.26 -9.58
C ASP A 324 -2.61 -5.52 -8.75
N TYR A 325 -3.69 -5.96 -9.38
CA TYR A 325 -4.94 -6.32 -8.70
C TYR A 325 -4.71 -7.34 -7.58
N THR A 326 -3.83 -8.33 -7.78
CA THR A 326 -3.54 -9.35 -6.77
C THR A 326 -2.89 -8.75 -5.52
N PHE A 327 -2.19 -7.62 -5.65
CA PHE A 327 -1.68 -6.90 -4.50
C PHE A 327 -2.82 -6.32 -3.66
N PHE A 328 -3.81 -5.66 -4.28
CA PHE A 328 -4.94 -5.08 -3.56
C PHE A 328 -5.82 -6.15 -2.91
N ASP A 329 -6.13 -7.22 -3.64
CA ASP A 329 -6.89 -8.37 -3.14
C ASP A 329 -6.22 -8.98 -1.89
N ASN A 330 -4.91 -9.25 -1.97
CA ASN A 330 -4.15 -9.75 -0.83
C ASN A 330 -4.19 -8.82 0.38
N VAL A 331 -4.16 -7.50 0.17
CA VAL A 331 -4.18 -6.51 1.24
C VAL A 331 -5.56 -6.42 1.87
N LEU A 332 -6.61 -6.36 1.06
CA LEU A 332 -8.00 -6.33 1.52
C LEU A 332 -8.33 -7.60 2.30
N MET A 333 -7.96 -8.78 1.82
CA MET A 333 -8.19 -10.03 2.54
C MET A 333 -7.43 -10.07 3.88
N LYS A 334 -6.19 -9.57 3.94
CA LYS A 334 -5.46 -9.44 5.22
C LYS A 334 -6.13 -8.44 6.15
N LEU A 335 -6.57 -7.29 5.63
CA LEU A 335 -7.25 -6.26 6.42
C LEU A 335 -8.57 -6.79 6.98
N VAL A 336 -9.35 -7.50 6.16
CA VAL A 336 -10.58 -8.16 6.57
C VAL A 336 -10.32 -9.13 7.73
N ASN A 337 -9.35 -10.03 7.57
CA ASN A 337 -9.04 -11.06 8.57
C ASN A 337 -8.46 -10.49 9.87
N VAL A 338 -7.66 -9.43 9.78
CA VAL A 338 -6.93 -8.89 10.95
C VAL A 338 -7.74 -7.83 11.68
N PHE A 339 -8.53 -7.03 10.97
CA PHE A 339 -9.14 -5.81 11.48
C PHE A 339 -10.66 -5.82 11.44
N ILE A 340 -11.25 -6.14 10.28
CA ILE A 340 -12.68 -5.92 10.04
C ILE A 340 -13.52 -7.04 10.64
N ALA A 341 -13.12 -8.30 10.46
CA ALA A 341 -13.84 -9.46 11.00
C ALA A 341 -13.89 -9.46 12.54
N LYS A 342 -12.96 -8.75 13.20
CA LYS A 342 -12.90 -8.58 14.66
C LYS A 342 -13.66 -7.35 15.16
N SER A 343 -14.16 -6.50 14.25
CA SER A 343 -14.94 -5.32 14.57
C SER A 343 -16.44 -5.65 14.68
N SER A 344 -17.27 -4.70 15.12
CA SER A 344 -18.73 -4.86 15.21
C SER A 344 -19.44 -5.03 13.85
N TYR A 345 -18.67 -5.00 12.75
CA TYR A 345 -19.16 -4.95 11.38
C TYR A 345 -19.00 -6.28 10.62
N SER A 346 -19.40 -7.41 11.22
CA SER A 346 -19.32 -8.72 10.55
C SER A 346 -20.07 -8.77 9.20
N LYS A 347 -21.14 -7.99 9.05
CA LYS A 347 -21.87 -7.81 7.78
C LYS A 347 -21.00 -7.16 6.68
N LEU A 348 -20.11 -6.23 7.04
CA LEU A 348 -19.22 -5.57 6.08
C LEU A 348 -18.23 -6.53 5.43
N THR A 349 -17.87 -7.62 6.11
CA THR A 349 -16.91 -8.60 5.57
C THR A 349 -17.41 -9.19 4.25
N ARG A 350 -18.67 -9.59 4.20
CA ARG A 350 -19.28 -10.12 2.97
C ARG A 350 -19.33 -9.05 1.88
N ASP A 351 -19.79 -7.85 2.23
CA ASP A 351 -19.97 -6.77 1.27
C ASP A 351 -18.62 -6.30 0.67
N ILE A 352 -17.54 -6.29 1.45
CA ILE A 352 -16.17 -6.01 0.96
C ILE A 352 -15.75 -7.07 -0.05
N ILE A 353 -15.98 -8.35 0.24
CA ILE A 353 -15.60 -9.46 -0.65
C ILE A 353 -16.42 -9.41 -1.93
N GLU A 354 -17.74 -9.25 -1.84
CA GLU A 354 -18.62 -9.14 -3.01
C GLU A 354 -18.24 -7.93 -3.89
N ARG A 355 -17.94 -6.78 -3.28
CA ARG A 355 -17.42 -5.61 -4.00
C ARG A 355 -16.08 -5.89 -4.66
N GLU A 356 -15.17 -6.57 -3.97
CA GLU A 356 -13.86 -6.88 -4.54
C GLU A 356 -13.97 -7.79 -5.76
N THR A 357 -14.90 -8.74 -5.75
CA THR A 357 -15.18 -9.57 -6.93
C THR A 357 -15.71 -8.79 -8.14
N ASN A 358 -16.14 -7.53 -7.96
CA ASN A 358 -16.60 -6.64 -9.03
C ASN A 358 -15.79 -5.33 -9.09
N ILE A 359 -14.56 -5.45 -9.61
CA ILE A 359 -13.54 -4.40 -9.73
C ILE A 359 -14.10 -3.09 -10.33
N ASN A 360 -14.96 -3.18 -11.35
CA ASN A 360 -15.46 -2.02 -12.09
C ASN A 360 -16.42 -1.11 -11.30
N TYR A 361 -17.04 -1.62 -10.23
CA TYR A 361 -17.98 -0.83 -9.40
C TYR A 361 -17.39 -0.40 -8.06
N SER A 362 -16.23 -0.94 -7.68
CA SER A 362 -15.70 -0.87 -6.31
C SER A 362 -14.47 0.04 -6.16
N ILE A 363 -13.98 0.59 -7.27
CA ILE A 363 -12.80 1.45 -7.32
C ILE A 363 -13.24 2.81 -7.87
N PRO A 364 -13.19 3.90 -7.08
CA PRO A 364 -13.85 5.16 -7.43
C PRO A 364 -13.19 5.88 -8.61
N PHE A 365 -11.92 5.57 -8.90
CA PHE A 365 -11.11 6.22 -9.91
C PHE A 365 -10.50 5.19 -10.89
N LEU A 366 -11.15 4.06 -11.12
CA LEU A 366 -10.68 3.10 -12.13
C LEU A 366 -11.00 3.61 -13.53
N ILE A 367 -9.98 3.79 -14.37
CA ILE A 367 -10.11 4.09 -15.79
C ILE A 367 -10.30 2.79 -16.60
N GLY A 368 -9.71 1.70 -16.14
CA GLY A 368 -9.86 0.39 -16.77
C GLY A 368 -8.87 -0.62 -16.23
N ASN A 369 -8.81 -1.79 -16.85
CA ASN A 369 -7.89 -2.86 -16.51
C ASN A 369 -7.26 -3.49 -17.77
N ILE A 370 -6.02 -3.92 -17.64
CA ILE A 370 -5.29 -4.68 -18.68
C ILE A 370 -4.74 -5.95 -18.03
N GLY A 371 -5.48 -7.06 -18.15
CA GLY A 371 -5.21 -8.27 -17.39
C GLY A 371 -5.30 -8.00 -15.88
N ASN A 372 -4.26 -8.35 -15.11
CA ASN A 372 -4.19 -8.07 -13.67
C ASN A 372 -3.74 -6.64 -13.33
N LYS A 373 -3.49 -5.77 -14.31
CA LYS A 373 -3.08 -4.39 -14.04
C LYS A 373 -4.28 -3.47 -14.03
N LEU A 374 -4.47 -2.75 -12.93
CA LEU A 374 -5.46 -1.69 -12.79
C LEU A 374 -4.91 -0.38 -13.32
N LEU A 375 -5.73 0.37 -14.05
CA LEU A 375 -5.44 1.72 -14.50
C LEU A 375 -6.25 2.68 -13.67
N PHE A 376 -5.57 3.44 -12.82
CA PHE A 376 -6.17 4.41 -11.93
C PHE A 376 -6.08 5.81 -12.53
N ALA A 377 -7.17 6.57 -12.43
CA ALA A 377 -7.12 8.01 -12.58
C ALA A 377 -6.41 8.65 -11.38
N ASN A 378 -5.76 9.76 -11.66
CA ASN A 378 -5.19 10.59 -10.63
C ASN A 378 -6.31 11.20 -9.75
N PRO A 379 -6.14 11.33 -8.43
CA PRO A 379 -7.12 11.94 -7.53
C PRO A 379 -7.52 13.36 -7.94
N ILE A 380 -6.59 14.14 -8.50
CA ILE A 380 -6.86 15.47 -9.05
C ILE A 380 -7.88 15.38 -10.19
N LEU A 381 -7.66 14.43 -11.12
CA LEU A 381 -8.53 14.23 -12.26
C LEU A 381 -9.90 13.69 -11.85
N TYR A 382 -9.93 12.79 -10.87
CA TYR A 382 -11.15 12.25 -10.29
C TYR A 382 -12.01 13.35 -9.66
N TRP A 383 -11.41 14.15 -8.78
CA TRP A 383 -12.06 15.31 -8.16
C TRP A 383 -12.58 16.28 -9.22
N TYR A 384 -11.74 16.69 -10.16
CA TYR A 384 -12.12 17.70 -11.15
C TYR A 384 -13.27 17.21 -12.04
N SER A 385 -13.23 15.96 -12.49
CA SER A 385 -14.28 15.39 -13.33
C SER A 385 -15.62 15.36 -12.59
N LYS A 386 -15.63 14.93 -11.33
CA LYS A 386 -16.86 14.73 -10.55
C LYS A 386 -17.40 16.01 -9.91
N GLU A 387 -16.54 16.86 -9.35
CA GLU A 387 -16.96 18.07 -8.64
C GLU A 387 -17.12 19.28 -9.55
N ILE A 388 -16.20 19.46 -10.50
CA ILE A 388 -16.13 20.69 -11.32
C ILE A 388 -16.91 20.52 -12.61
N LEU A 389 -16.74 19.39 -13.30
CA LEU A 389 -17.43 19.12 -14.56
C LEU A 389 -18.78 18.40 -14.36
N GLY A 390 -19.00 17.77 -13.21
CA GLY A 390 -20.21 16.96 -12.96
C GLY A 390 -20.30 15.73 -13.86
N MET A 391 -19.15 15.23 -14.35
CA MET A 391 -19.07 14.10 -15.27
C MET A 391 -18.91 12.77 -14.53
N ASP A 392 -19.56 11.73 -15.06
CA ASP A 392 -19.41 10.41 -14.50
C ASP A 392 -18.13 9.70 -14.92
N GLU A 393 -17.69 9.96 -16.13
CA GLU A 393 -16.44 9.46 -16.68
C GLU A 393 -15.29 10.40 -16.34
N MET A 394 -14.07 9.85 -16.35
CA MET A 394 -12.87 10.66 -16.17
C MET A 394 -12.65 11.51 -17.42
N CYS A 395 -12.45 12.80 -17.21
CA CYS A 395 -12.08 13.69 -18.28
C CYS A 395 -10.69 13.32 -18.85
N ASN A 396 -10.55 13.27 -20.17
CA ASN A 396 -9.28 12.95 -20.86
C ASN A 396 -8.59 14.18 -21.49
N ASP A 397 -9.31 15.29 -21.68
CA ASP A 397 -8.77 16.53 -22.25
C ASP A 397 -9.42 17.75 -21.58
N CYS A 398 -8.91 18.08 -20.40
CA CYS A 398 -9.33 19.24 -19.61
C CYS A 398 -8.16 19.81 -18.81
N PRO A 399 -8.30 21.03 -18.25
CA PRO A 399 -7.21 21.69 -17.51
C PRO A 399 -6.56 20.82 -16.42
N ALA A 400 -7.34 20.00 -15.72
CA ALA A 400 -6.83 19.11 -14.67
C ALA A 400 -5.88 18.00 -15.18
N THR A 401 -5.83 17.75 -16.49
CA THR A 401 -4.92 16.75 -17.08
C THR A 401 -3.46 17.18 -16.93
N GLN A 402 -3.16 18.46 -17.08
CA GLN A 402 -1.80 18.98 -16.86
C GLN A 402 -1.42 18.87 -15.38
N TYR A 403 -2.35 19.17 -14.49
CA TYR A 403 -2.15 19.11 -13.05
C TYR A 403 -1.88 17.67 -12.57
N SER A 404 -2.69 16.72 -13.04
CA SER A 404 -2.52 15.29 -12.72
C SER A 404 -1.18 14.75 -13.21
N GLN A 405 -0.78 15.06 -14.45
CA GLN A 405 0.52 14.66 -14.99
C GLN A 405 1.68 15.18 -14.14
N LYS A 406 1.64 16.45 -13.73
CA LYS A 406 2.67 17.05 -12.87
C LYS A 406 2.73 16.40 -11.49
N PHE A 407 1.57 16.09 -10.91
CA PHE A 407 1.52 15.38 -9.64
C PHE A 407 2.04 13.93 -9.75
N ASP A 408 1.75 13.22 -10.84
CA ASP A 408 2.28 11.88 -11.09
C ASP A 408 3.80 11.89 -11.30
N GLU A 409 4.35 12.89 -12.02
CA GLU A 409 5.80 13.11 -12.12
C GLU A 409 6.45 13.28 -10.74
N LEU A 410 5.81 14.08 -9.87
CA LEU A 410 6.25 14.33 -8.49
C LEU A 410 6.24 13.04 -7.66
N LEU A 411 5.10 12.33 -7.61
CA LEU A 411 4.94 11.09 -6.87
C LEU A 411 5.93 10.01 -7.34
N ASN A 412 6.10 9.84 -8.64
CA ASN A 412 7.03 8.87 -9.21
C ASN A 412 8.49 9.18 -8.84
N SER A 413 8.85 10.46 -8.72
CA SER A 413 10.17 10.88 -8.27
C SER A 413 10.41 10.51 -6.80
N TYR A 414 9.43 10.75 -5.92
CA TYR A 414 9.51 10.36 -4.51
C TYR A 414 9.55 8.84 -4.31
N ARG A 415 8.74 8.07 -5.05
CA ARG A 415 8.77 6.60 -5.04
C ARG A 415 10.15 6.07 -5.43
N LYS A 416 10.76 6.62 -6.49
CA LYS A 416 12.09 6.18 -6.99
C LYS A 416 13.21 6.33 -5.96
N VAL A 417 13.16 7.37 -5.12
CA VAL A 417 14.16 7.57 -4.06
C VAL A 417 13.83 6.83 -2.76
N GLY A 418 12.67 6.17 -2.70
CA GLY A 418 12.31 5.26 -1.62
C GLY A 418 11.42 5.86 -0.53
N TYR A 419 10.72 6.95 -0.80
CA TYR A 419 9.53 7.32 -0.02
C TYR A 419 8.38 6.35 -0.33
N PHE A 420 7.47 6.22 0.64
CA PHE A 420 6.28 5.36 0.57
C PHE A 420 6.61 3.86 0.47
N LYS A 421 7.70 3.42 1.12
CA LYS A 421 8.06 1.98 1.14
C LYS A 421 7.23 1.19 2.13
N THR A 422 6.94 1.82 3.26
CA THR A 422 6.11 1.26 4.32
C THR A 422 5.32 2.42 4.89
N ILE A 423 4.01 2.33 4.78
CA ILE A 423 3.10 3.42 5.12
C ILE A 423 2.09 2.94 6.15
N TYR A 424 1.55 3.87 6.95
CA TYR A 424 0.29 3.58 7.61
C TYR A 424 -0.83 3.53 6.56
N LEU A 425 -1.63 2.47 6.60
CA LEU A 425 -2.82 2.29 5.79
C LEU A 425 -3.98 2.99 6.46
#